data_AF-X6FAK9-F1
#
_entry.id   AF-X6FAK9-F1
#
_cell.length_a   1.000
_cell.length_b   1.000
_cell.length_c   1.000
_cell.angle_alpha   90.00
_cell.angle_beta   90.00
_cell.angle_gamma   90.00
#
_symmetry.space_group_name_H-M   'P 1'
#
loop_
_entity.id
_entity.type
_entity.pdbx_description
1 polymer ?
#
loop_
_entity_poly.entity_id
_entity_poly.type
_entity_poly.pdbx_seq_one_letter_code
_entity_poly.pdbx_strand_id
1 'polypeptide(L)'
;MSKFQAATPDRLRQLRLEASAYFTPMMLHEALLRLSHACGGESLGRFEKAMVDQIEATQDDRSDFETIKEFAIEQLYALIREANESPKKKQSLEKIDTRRTPGRSEEPQTLEDQLQAGLEDSFPASDPPAVVSTAIPGGAKKLVGTDEVLKRQREQAAREARQP
;
A
#
# COMPACT_ATOMS: atom_id res chain seq x y z
N MET A 1 -3.15 -16.07 33.90
CA MET A 1 -3.54 -14.93 34.76
C MET A 1 -2.95 -13.67 34.15
N SER A 2 -3.79 -12.69 33.79
CA SER A 2 -3.33 -11.46 33.14
C SER A 2 -2.55 -10.63 34.16
N LYS A 3 -1.33 -10.17 33.83
CA LYS A 3 -0.48 -9.37 34.73
C LYS A 3 -1.16 -8.06 35.20
N PHE A 4 -2.27 -7.67 34.58
CA PHE A 4 -3.08 -6.51 34.95
C PHE A 4 -4.04 -6.78 36.13
N GLN A 5 -4.34 -8.04 36.47
CA GLN A 5 -5.27 -8.39 37.56
C GLN A 5 -4.70 -8.10 38.96
N ALA A 6 -3.37 -7.99 39.08
CA ALA A 6 -2.66 -7.70 40.33
C ALA A 6 -2.08 -6.27 40.39
N ALA A 7 -2.33 -5.44 39.38
CA ALA A 7 -1.76 -4.09 39.30
C ALA A 7 -2.60 -3.09 40.11
N THR A 8 -1.93 -2.13 40.75
CA THR A 8 -2.61 -1.05 41.47
C THR A 8 -3.39 -0.15 40.49
N PRO A 9 -4.48 0.51 40.93
CA PRO A 9 -5.24 1.43 40.10
C PRO A 9 -4.37 2.52 39.46
N ASP A 10 -3.39 3.04 40.18
CA ASP A 10 -2.46 4.06 39.68
C ASP A 10 -1.57 3.52 38.58
N ARG A 11 -1.06 2.30 38.75
CA ARG A 11 -0.26 1.63 37.72
C ARG A 11 -1.09 1.37 36.46
N LEU A 12 -2.36 1.00 36.61
CA LEU A 12 -3.27 0.83 35.47
C LEU A 12 -3.55 2.15 34.75
N ARG A 13 -3.73 3.26 35.48
CA ARG A 13 -3.89 4.60 34.89
C ARG A 13 -2.65 5.02 34.11
N GLN A 14 -1.46 4.83 34.69
CA GLN A 14 -0.20 5.10 34.01
C GLN A 14 -0.04 4.27 32.73
N LEU A 15 -0.27 2.96 32.81
CA LEU A 15 -0.16 2.06 31.65
C LEU A 15 -1.14 2.43 30.53
N ARG A 16 -2.35 2.88 30.88
CA ARG A 16 -3.30 3.40 29.89
C ARG A 16 -2.79 4.66 29.23
N LEU A 17 -2.26 5.62 30.00
CA LEU A 17 -1.72 6.86 29.45
C LEU A 17 -0.55 6.56 28.49
N GLU A 18 0.37 5.70 28.90
CA GLU A 18 1.50 5.26 28.07
C GLU A 18 1.01 4.56 26.79
N ALA A 19 0.11 3.58 26.92
CA ALA A 19 -0.44 2.89 25.75
C ALA A 19 -1.15 3.86 24.80
N SER A 20 -1.94 4.79 25.32
CA SER A 20 -2.61 5.81 24.52
C SER A 20 -1.60 6.72 23.81
N ALA A 21 -0.53 7.14 24.48
CA ALA A 21 0.49 8.00 23.88
C ALA A 21 1.24 7.30 22.73
N TYR A 22 1.55 6.00 22.87
CA TYR A 22 2.31 5.25 21.87
C TYR A 22 1.46 4.74 20.71
N PHE A 23 0.30 4.15 21.00
CA PHE A 23 -0.46 3.39 19.99
C PHE A 23 -1.57 4.21 19.33
N THR A 24 -2.15 5.21 20.00
CA THR A 24 -3.26 6.00 19.43
C THR A 24 -2.88 6.69 18.13
N PRO A 25 -1.72 7.37 18.00
CA PRO A 25 -1.35 8.03 16.75
C PRO A 25 -1.27 7.04 15.58
N MET A 26 -0.65 5.87 15.81
CA MET A 26 -0.53 4.81 14.81
C MET A 26 -1.89 4.22 14.43
N MET A 27 -2.74 3.92 15.41
CA MET A 27 -4.07 3.35 15.19
C MET A 27 -4.97 4.34 14.44
N LEU A 28 -4.91 5.61 14.81
CA LEU A 28 -5.67 6.68 14.17
C LEU A 28 -5.21 6.88 12.72
N HIS A 29 -3.90 6.92 12.46
CA HIS A 29 -3.37 7.01 11.10
C HIS A 29 -3.87 5.85 10.20
N GLU A 30 -3.77 4.61 10.68
CA GLU A 30 -4.26 3.44 9.93
C GLU A 30 -5.79 3.48 9.73
N ALA A 31 -6.54 3.97 10.71
CA ALA A 31 -7.98 4.17 10.59
C ALA A 31 -8.33 5.22 9.52
N LEU A 32 -7.59 6.33 9.48
CA LEU A 32 -7.76 7.38 8.46
C LEU A 32 -7.45 6.86 7.06
N LEU A 33 -6.38 6.07 6.90
CA LEU A 33 -6.08 5.42 5.61
C LEU A 33 -7.25 4.55 5.16
N ARG A 34 -7.75 3.68 6.03
CA ARG A 34 -8.89 2.79 5.73
C ARG A 34 -10.17 3.54 5.43
N LEU A 35 -10.46 4.60 6.18
CA LEU A 35 -11.60 5.48 5.94
C LEU A 35 -11.50 6.10 4.54
N SER A 36 -10.33 6.62 4.18
CA SER A 36 -10.11 7.22 2.86
C SER A 36 -10.27 6.23 1.72
N HIS A 37 -9.87 4.97 1.92
CA HIS A 37 -10.02 3.90 0.93
C HIS A 37 -11.47 3.43 0.79
N ALA A 38 -12.19 3.28 1.91
CA ALA A 38 -13.55 2.77 1.92
C ALA A 38 -14.60 3.82 1.50
N CYS A 39 -14.38 5.09 1.88
CA CYS A 39 -15.36 6.16 1.75
C CYS A 39 -14.94 7.29 0.78
N GLY A 40 -13.75 7.18 0.16
CA GLY A 40 -13.24 8.15 -0.80
C GLY A 40 -12.57 9.37 -0.18
N GLY A 41 -11.96 10.23 -1.00
CA GLY A 41 -11.11 11.35 -0.56
C GLY A 41 -11.83 12.41 0.27
N GLU A 42 -13.12 12.67 0.03
CA GLU A 42 -13.91 13.65 0.78
C GLU A 42 -14.18 13.23 2.23
N SER A 43 -14.08 11.94 2.54
CA SER A 43 -14.36 11.42 3.89
C SER A 43 -13.40 11.98 4.94
N LEU A 44 -12.14 12.21 4.57
CA LEU A 44 -11.14 12.79 5.47
C LEU A 44 -11.45 14.24 5.83
N GLY A 45 -11.91 15.05 4.86
CA GLY A 45 -12.31 16.44 5.13
C GLY A 45 -13.55 16.55 6.00
N ARG A 46 -14.53 15.63 5.83
CA ARG A 46 -15.69 15.55 6.74
C ARG A 46 -15.27 15.14 8.15
N PHE A 47 -14.36 14.18 8.26
CA PHE A 47 -13.81 13.73 9.54
C PHE A 47 -13.05 14.85 10.25
N GLU A 48 -12.19 15.56 9.53
CA GLU A 48 -11.44 16.72 10.03
C GLU A 48 -12.36 17.72 10.70
N LYS A 49 -13.37 18.20 9.95
CA LYS A 49 -14.33 19.18 10.44
C LYS A 49 -15.06 18.68 11.69
N ALA A 50 -15.59 17.44 11.64
CA ALA A 50 -16.34 16.89 12.76
C ALA A 50 -15.49 16.77 14.04
N MET A 51 -14.20 16.44 13.91
CA MET A 51 -13.29 16.35 15.04
C MET A 51 -12.88 17.71 15.58
N VAL A 52 -12.64 18.70 14.72
CA VAL A 52 -12.38 20.09 15.14
C VAL A 52 -13.59 20.64 15.91
N ASP A 53 -14.79 20.52 15.35
CA ASP A 53 -16.04 20.95 16.00
C ASP A 53 -16.19 20.28 17.39
N GLN A 54 -15.87 18.98 17.51
CA GLN A 54 -15.94 18.23 18.77
C GLN A 54 -14.89 18.70 19.80
N ILE A 55 -13.66 18.99 19.36
CA ILE A 55 -12.59 19.50 20.24
C ILE A 55 -12.98 20.89 20.75
N GLU A 56 -13.42 21.78 19.87
CA GLU A 56 -13.83 23.14 20.22
C GLU A 56 -15.01 23.16 21.19
N ALA A 57 -15.99 22.26 20.99
CA ALA A 57 -17.16 22.13 21.86
C ALA A 57 -16.84 21.54 23.25
N THR A 58 -15.67 20.91 23.42
CA THR A 58 -15.27 20.35 24.71
C THR A 58 -14.95 21.48 25.69
N GLN A 59 -15.43 21.34 26.93
CA GLN A 59 -15.20 22.28 28.03
C GLN A 59 -14.48 21.58 29.18
N ASP A 60 -13.52 22.29 29.78
CA ASP A 60 -12.75 21.83 30.93
C ASP A 60 -12.25 23.08 31.68
N ASP A 61 -12.23 23.02 33.01
CA ASP A 61 -11.91 24.16 33.88
C ASP A 61 -10.40 24.45 33.98
N ARG A 62 -9.56 23.60 33.38
CA ARG A 62 -8.10 23.77 33.38
C ARG A 62 -7.67 25.04 32.64
N SER A 63 -6.76 25.80 33.24
CA SER A 63 -6.26 27.06 32.68
C SER A 63 -5.51 26.90 31.36
N ASP A 64 -4.91 25.74 31.11
CA ASP A 64 -4.16 25.40 29.91
C ASP A 64 -5.01 24.67 28.85
N PHE A 65 -6.32 24.50 29.10
CA PHE A 65 -7.16 23.67 28.25
C PHE A 65 -7.33 24.20 26.83
N GLU A 66 -7.44 25.51 26.65
CA GLU A 66 -7.50 26.12 25.31
C GLU A 66 -6.24 25.82 24.51
N THR A 67 -5.06 25.93 25.12
CA THR A 67 -3.79 25.55 24.48
C THR A 67 -3.73 24.06 24.15
N ILE A 68 -4.29 23.21 25.01
CA ILE A 68 -4.41 21.76 24.74
C ILE A 68 -5.31 21.52 23.52
N LYS A 69 -6.42 22.25 23.37
CA LYS A 69 -7.32 22.14 22.21
C LYS A 69 -6.62 22.57 20.92
N GLU A 70 -5.94 23.72 20.94
CA GLU A 70 -5.15 24.20 19.81
C GLU A 70 -4.13 23.15 19.36
N PHE A 71 -3.35 22.61 20.31
CA PHE A 71 -2.38 21.58 20.01
C PHE A 71 -3.03 20.29 19.48
N ALA A 72 -4.19 19.88 20.03
CA ALA A 72 -4.91 18.72 19.54
C ALA A 72 -5.40 18.90 18.09
N ILE A 73 -5.84 20.11 17.73
CA ILE A 73 -6.25 20.46 16.36
C ILE A 73 -5.04 20.44 15.42
N GLU A 74 -3.90 20.97 15.83
CA GLU A 74 -2.67 20.90 15.02
C GLU A 74 -2.23 19.44 14.76
N GLN A 75 -2.28 18.60 15.79
CA GLN A 75 -1.96 17.18 15.69
C GLN A 75 -2.93 16.45 14.74
N LEU A 76 -4.22 16.81 14.77
CA LEU A 76 -5.22 16.28 13.84
C LEU A 76 -4.88 16.63 12.39
N TYR A 77 -4.57 17.90 12.10
CA TYR A 77 -4.19 18.34 10.76
C TYR A 77 -2.93 17.62 10.26
N ALA A 78 -1.92 17.45 11.13
CA ALA A 78 -0.71 16.71 10.78
C ALA A 78 -1.03 15.26 10.38
N LEU A 79 -1.83 14.55 11.17
CA LEU A 79 -2.21 13.16 10.90
C LEU A 79 -3.01 13.00 9.59
N ILE A 80 -3.93 13.93 9.32
CA ILE A 80 -4.75 13.90 8.10
C ILE A 80 -3.88 14.20 6.87
N ARG A 81 -2.95 15.15 6.97
CA ARG A 81 -1.97 15.42 5.91
C ARG A 81 -1.12 14.19 5.62
N GLU A 82 -0.56 13.56 6.65
CA GLU A 82 0.24 12.32 6.51
C GLU A 82 -0.57 11.19 5.87
N ALA A 83 -1.83 11.00 6.27
CA ALA A 83 -2.70 10.01 5.66
C ALA A 83 -3.00 10.32 4.18
N ASN A 84 -3.14 11.60 3.82
CA ASN A 84 -3.34 12.04 2.45
C ASN A 84 -2.10 11.86 1.55
N GLU A 85 -0.91 12.08 2.11
CA GLU A 85 0.38 11.96 1.41
C GLU A 85 0.88 10.51 1.34
N SER A 86 0.32 9.61 2.16
CA SER A 86 0.77 8.23 2.26
C SER A 86 0.72 7.49 0.91
N PRO A 87 1.83 6.83 0.49
CA PRO A 87 1.85 5.99 -0.71
C PRO A 87 0.81 4.88 -0.68
N LYS A 88 0.45 4.40 0.53
CA LYS A 88 -0.56 3.36 0.73
C LYS A 88 -1.95 3.82 0.26
N LYS A 89 -2.27 5.11 0.34
CA LYS A 89 -3.52 5.67 -0.21
C LYS A 89 -3.67 5.39 -1.72
N LYS A 90 -2.55 5.32 -2.45
CA LYS A 90 -2.52 5.02 -3.90
C LYS A 90 -2.55 3.53 -4.19
N GLN A 91 -2.14 2.70 -3.23
CA GLN A 91 -2.27 1.26 -3.32
C GLN A 91 -3.69 0.90 -2.89
N SER A 92 -4.61 0.87 -3.85
CA SER A 92 -5.87 0.14 -3.66
C SER A 92 -5.48 -1.24 -3.13
N LEU A 93 -5.95 -1.62 -1.95
CA LEU A 93 -5.77 -2.97 -1.43
C LEU A 93 -6.22 -3.92 -2.55
N GLU A 94 -5.26 -4.54 -3.24
CA GLU A 94 -5.56 -5.45 -4.33
C GLU A 94 -6.48 -6.50 -3.75
N LYS A 95 -7.66 -6.66 -4.37
CA LYS A 95 -8.62 -7.68 -3.97
C LYS A 95 -7.84 -8.99 -3.89
N ILE A 96 -7.97 -9.71 -2.78
CA ILE A 96 -7.26 -10.98 -2.61
C ILE A 96 -7.58 -11.93 -3.79
N ASP A 97 -8.78 -11.78 -4.36
CA ASP A 97 -9.25 -12.45 -5.57
C ASP A 97 -8.34 -12.24 -6.79
N THR A 98 -7.70 -11.07 -6.96
CA THR A 98 -6.82 -10.80 -8.11
C THR A 98 -5.41 -11.36 -7.95
N ARG A 99 -5.05 -11.85 -6.75
CA ARG A 99 -3.79 -12.60 -6.53
C ARG A 99 -3.91 -14.09 -6.86
N ARG A 100 -5.11 -14.60 -7.09
CA ARG A 100 -5.30 -16.00 -7.51
C ARG A 100 -5.01 -16.13 -9.00
N THR A 101 -4.29 -17.19 -9.36
CA THR A 101 -4.13 -17.60 -10.76
C THR A 101 -5.50 -17.91 -11.35
N PRO A 102 -5.90 -17.29 -12.47
CA PRO A 102 -7.17 -17.58 -13.11
C PRO A 102 -7.26 -19.06 -13.45
N GLY A 103 -8.35 -19.72 -13.02
CA GLY A 103 -8.58 -21.15 -13.22
C GLY A 103 -8.26 -22.05 -12.02
N ARG A 104 -7.69 -21.52 -10.93
CA ARG A 104 -7.50 -22.27 -9.68
C ARG A 104 -8.82 -22.41 -8.91
N SER A 105 -9.22 -23.64 -8.58
CA SER A 105 -10.42 -23.90 -7.78
C SER A 105 -10.33 -23.34 -6.36
N GLU A 106 -11.48 -22.90 -5.81
CA GLU A 106 -11.60 -22.41 -4.42
C GLU A 106 -11.97 -23.51 -3.43
N GLU A 107 -12.59 -24.59 -3.91
CA GLU A 107 -12.99 -25.73 -3.08
C GLU A 107 -11.80 -26.65 -2.80
N PRO A 108 -11.56 -27.07 -1.54
CA PRO A 108 -10.39 -27.87 -1.16
C PRO A 108 -10.25 -29.17 -1.95
N GLN A 109 -11.36 -29.86 -2.20
CA GLN A 109 -11.37 -31.16 -2.89
C GLN A 109 -10.94 -31.02 -4.36
N THR A 110 -11.51 -30.04 -5.08
CA THR A 110 -11.16 -29.84 -6.50
C THR A 110 -9.77 -29.21 -6.67
N LEU A 111 -9.25 -28.55 -5.63
CA LEU A 111 -7.88 -28.04 -5.60
C LEU A 111 -6.84 -29.16 -5.42
N GLU A 112 -7.13 -30.18 -4.60
CA GLU A 112 -6.29 -31.37 -4.46
C GLU A 112 -6.19 -32.15 -5.78
N ASP A 113 -7.31 -32.33 -6.47
CA ASP A 113 -7.35 -32.99 -7.78
C ASP A 113 -6.55 -32.22 -8.85
N GLN A 114 -6.68 -30.88 -8.89
CA GLN A 114 -5.90 -30.03 -9.79
C GLN A 114 -4.38 -30.08 -9.49
N LEU A 115 -3.99 -30.16 -8.22
CA LEU A 115 -2.59 -30.30 -7.83
C LEU A 115 -2.02 -31.65 -8.28
N GLN A 116 -2.79 -32.72 -8.11
CA GLN A 116 -2.39 -34.07 -8.51
C GLN A 116 -2.23 -34.18 -10.04
N ALA A 117 -3.21 -33.69 -10.81
CA ALA A 117 -3.14 -33.70 -12.27
C ALA A 117 -1.95 -32.88 -12.82
N GLY A 118 -1.66 -31.71 -12.23
CA GLY A 118 -0.52 -30.89 -12.65
C GLY A 118 0.84 -31.51 -12.33
N LEU A 119 0.94 -32.30 -11.25
CA LEU A 119 2.14 -33.06 -10.90
C LEU A 119 2.37 -34.26 -11.84
N GLU A 120 1.31 -34.86 -12.36
CA GLU A 120 1.39 -35.99 -13.30
C GLU A 120 1.85 -35.56 -14.70
N ASP A 121 1.51 -34.34 -15.15
CA ASP A 121 1.86 -33.81 -16.48
C ASP A 121 3.23 -33.09 -16.54
N SER A 122 3.84 -32.78 -15.39
CA SER A 122 5.10 -32.00 -15.29
C SER A 122 6.39 -32.84 -15.29
N PHE A 123 6.31 -34.16 -15.48
CA PHE A 123 7.49 -35.00 -15.57
C PHE A 123 7.53 -35.82 -16.86
N PRO A 124 7.96 -35.23 -17.99
CA PRO A 124 8.65 -36.02 -19.00
C PRO A 124 9.92 -36.57 -18.32
N ALA A 125 9.93 -37.84 -17.96
CA ALA A 125 11.16 -38.57 -17.63
C ALA A 125 12.01 -38.73 -18.90
N SER A 126 12.43 -37.61 -19.48
CA SER A 126 13.28 -37.54 -20.66
C SER A 126 14.06 -36.25 -20.52
N ASP A 127 15.23 -36.34 -19.87
CA ASP A 127 16.26 -35.32 -20.01
C ASP A 127 16.38 -34.99 -21.52
N PRO A 128 16.24 -33.71 -21.92
CA PRO A 128 16.43 -33.36 -23.31
C PRO A 128 17.85 -33.78 -23.71
N PRO A 129 18.05 -34.40 -24.90
CA PRO A 129 19.39 -34.76 -25.34
C PRO A 129 20.26 -33.50 -25.33
N ALA A 130 21.40 -33.57 -24.66
CA ALA A 130 22.33 -32.45 -24.54
C ALA A 130 22.76 -31.98 -25.94
N VAL A 131 22.26 -30.82 -26.37
CA VAL A 131 22.63 -30.21 -27.63
C VAL A 131 24.02 -29.61 -27.48
N VAL A 132 25.03 -30.26 -28.07
CA VAL A 132 26.34 -29.63 -28.32
C VAL A 132 26.13 -28.60 -29.43
N SER A 133 26.17 -27.31 -29.09
CA SER A 133 26.09 -26.24 -30.10
C SER A 133 27.28 -26.31 -31.05
N THR A 134 27.06 -26.80 -32.26
CA THR A 134 27.93 -26.52 -33.40
C THR A 134 27.80 -25.04 -33.74
N ALA A 135 28.90 -24.30 -33.67
CA ALA A 135 28.99 -22.89 -34.01
C ALA A 135 28.39 -22.62 -35.41
N ILE A 136 27.32 -21.82 -35.46
CA ILE A 136 26.83 -21.26 -36.73
C ILE A 136 27.52 -19.90 -36.93
N PRO A 137 28.38 -19.74 -37.94
CA PRO A 137 28.96 -18.46 -38.31
C PRO A 137 27.91 -17.67 -39.10
N GLY A 138 27.27 -16.70 -38.46
CA GLY A 138 26.25 -15.85 -39.09
C GLY A 138 26.06 -14.55 -38.32
N GLY A 139 26.53 -13.44 -38.90
CA GLY A 139 26.72 -12.14 -38.27
C GLY A 139 25.58 -11.64 -37.39
N ALA A 140 25.95 -11.17 -36.19
CA ALA A 140 25.07 -10.45 -35.30
C ALA A 140 24.49 -9.22 -36.01
N LYS A 141 23.15 -9.16 -36.13
CA LYS A 141 22.48 -7.91 -36.53
C LYS A 141 22.82 -6.85 -35.49
N LYS A 142 23.34 -5.71 -35.94
CA LYS A 142 23.72 -4.59 -35.08
C LYS A 142 22.49 -4.12 -34.32
N LEU A 143 22.41 -4.47 -33.03
CA LEU A 143 21.40 -3.97 -32.12
C LEU A 143 21.58 -2.46 -32.01
N VAL A 144 20.64 -1.73 -32.61
CA VAL A 144 20.60 -0.27 -32.52
C VAL A 144 19.96 0.08 -31.18
N GLY A 145 20.67 0.82 -30.34
CA GLY A 145 20.20 1.25 -29.03
C GLY A 145 18.99 2.18 -29.14
N THR A 146 18.12 2.16 -28.14
CA THR A 146 16.90 2.98 -28.04
C THR A 146 17.18 4.48 -28.21
N ASP A 147 18.34 4.95 -27.78
CA ASP A 147 18.74 6.36 -27.88
C ASP A 147 19.00 6.79 -29.33
N GLU A 148 19.57 5.91 -30.16
CA GLU A 148 19.80 6.20 -31.58
C GLU A 148 18.47 6.28 -32.34
N VAL A 149 17.48 5.47 -31.95
CA VAL A 149 16.13 5.49 -32.53
C VAL A 149 15.41 6.80 -32.17
N LEU A 150 15.47 7.20 -30.90
CA LEU A 150 14.84 8.44 -30.42
C LEU A 150 15.45 9.69 -31.07
N LYS A 151 16.78 9.70 -31.28
CA LYS A 151 17.45 10.81 -31.96
C LYS A 151 17.01 10.94 -33.43
N ARG A 152 16.92 9.82 -34.15
CA ARG A 152 16.45 9.82 -35.55
C ARG A 152 15.00 10.29 -35.69
N GLN A 153 14.13 9.90 -34.75
CA GLN A 153 12.74 10.37 -34.75
C GLN A 153 12.64 11.89 -34.55
N ARG A 154 13.43 12.47 -33.62
CA ARG A 154 13.46 13.93 -33.42
C ARG A 154 13.98 14.67 -34.65
N GLU A 155 15.00 14.14 -35.31
CA GLU A 155 15.56 14.73 -36.53
C GLU A 155 14.60 14.64 -37.72
N GLN A 156 13.81 13.56 -37.84
CA GLN A 156 12.74 13.44 -38.82
C GLN A 156 11.61 14.44 -38.57
N ALA A 157 11.12 14.53 -37.33
CA ALA A 157 10.07 15.48 -36.97
C ALA A 157 10.50 16.94 -37.23
N ALA A 158 11.78 17.27 -36.98
CA ALA A 158 12.33 18.59 -37.26
C ALA A 158 12.49 18.90 -38.77
N ARG A 159 12.65 17.86 -39.60
CA ARG A 159 12.72 18.00 -41.07
C ARG A 159 11.33 18.18 -41.67
N GLU A 160 10.33 17.45 -41.17
CA GLU A 160 8.93 17.59 -41.57
C GLU A 160 8.37 18.96 -41.19
N ALA A 161 8.74 19.51 -40.03
CA ALA A 161 8.34 20.85 -39.61
C ALA A 161 9.01 22.00 -40.40
N ARG A 162 10.00 21.72 -41.25
CA ARG A 162 10.74 22.72 -42.05
C ARG A 162 10.41 22.69 -43.54
N GLN A 163 9.52 21.81 -43.99
CA GLN A 163 9.00 21.86 -45.35
C GLN A 163 7.60 22.50 -45.30
N PRO A 164 7.37 23.65 -45.97
CA PRO A 164 6.04 24.26 -46.05
C PRO A 164 5.09 23.46 -46.96
#